data_AF-A0A8S0FGV3-F1
#
_entry.id   AF-A0A8S0FGV3-F1
#
_cell.length_a   1.000
_cell.length_b   1.000
_cell.length_c   1.000
_cell.angle_alpha   90.00
_cell.angle_beta   90.00
_cell.angle_gamma   90.00
#
_symmetry.space_group_name_H-M   'P 1'
#
loop_
_entity.id
_entity.type
_entity.pdbx_description
1 polymer ?
#
loop_
_entity_poly.entity_id
_entity_poly.type
_entity_poly.pdbx_seq_one_letter_code
_entity_poly.pdbx_strand_id
1 'polypeptide(L)'
;MDMTNAGLYASLMQEYGTKEEAGASVLISLESGPLMTMIILGSAGQATFEPEHLAGVLIPFLVGFLLGNLDPELRELFSRATKSLIPFFAFALGNTINLGVIIDTGLLGILMALAVIVITGVPLIIMDIMLGKGRGTAGIAASSTAGAAVATAPLLVAEIAPDFAEAAPAATTLVASCVVITAIVVPVITALWAKHGASRVRAT
;
A
#
# COMPACT_ATOMS: atom_id res chain seq x y z
N MET A 1 -6.01 6.28 5.61
CA MET A 1 -4.61 5.88 5.37
C MET A 1 -4.33 6.24 3.95
N ASP A 2 -3.26 6.99 3.71
CA ASP A 2 -2.87 7.55 2.40
C ASP A 2 -1.58 6.88 1.88
N MET A 3 -1.14 5.79 2.51
CA MET A 3 0.18 5.20 2.28
C MET A 3 0.17 3.68 2.42
N THR A 4 -0.61 3.08 1.53
CA THR A 4 -0.79 1.63 1.37
C THR A 4 0.38 1.00 0.62
N ASN A 5 0.84 -0.18 1.02
CA ASN A 5 1.90 -0.87 0.27
C ASN A 5 1.36 -1.46 -1.04
N ALA A 6 1.45 -0.69 -2.13
CA ALA A 6 0.93 -1.07 -3.44
C ALA A 6 1.57 -2.34 -4.02
N GLY A 7 2.87 -2.56 -3.78
CA GLY A 7 3.57 -3.77 -4.24
C GLY A 7 3.10 -5.02 -3.51
N LEU A 8 2.92 -4.92 -2.20
CA LEU A 8 2.35 -6.01 -1.39
C LEU A 8 0.90 -6.29 -1.79
N TYR A 9 0.08 -5.24 -1.92
CA TYR A 9 -1.29 -5.36 -2.40
C TYR A 9 -1.36 -6.05 -3.78
N ALA A 10 -0.55 -5.61 -4.74
CA ALA A 10 -0.50 -6.19 -6.08
C ALA A 10 -0.15 -7.68 -6.05
N SER A 11 0.84 -8.07 -5.25
CA SER A 11 1.22 -9.48 -5.10
C SER A 11 0.08 -10.33 -4.52
N LEU A 12 -0.59 -9.85 -3.47
CA LEU A 12 -1.70 -10.55 -2.82
C LEU A 12 -2.93 -10.64 -3.72
N MET A 13 -3.27 -9.59 -4.46
CA MET A 13 -4.41 -9.63 -5.38
C MET A 13 -4.15 -10.45 -6.63
N GLN A 14 -2.89 -10.56 -7.07
CA GLN A 14 -2.55 -11.49 -8.14
C GLN A 14 -2.70 -12.96 -7.73
N GLU A 15 -2.52 -13.27 -6.44
CA GLU A 15 -2.63 -14.64 -5.92
C GLU A 15 -4.06 -14.98 -5.44
N TYR A 16 -4.70 -14.07 -4.72
CA TYR A 16 -5.98 -14.31 -4.02
C TYR A 16 -7.16 -13.48 -4.53
N GLY A 17 -6.91 -12.47 -5.36
CA GLY A 17 -7.93 -11.52 -5.83
C GLY A 17 -8.39 -11.76 -7.27
N THR A 18 -9.31 -10.91 -7.73
CA THR A 18 -9.75 -10.86 -9.13
C THR A 18 -8.79 -10.02 -9.99
N LYS A 19 -8.98 -10.06 -11.32
CA LYS A 19 -8.18 -9.21 -12.24
C LYS A 19 -8.44 -7.73 -11.99
N GLU A 20 -9.66 -7.38 -11.63
CA GLU A 20 -10.09 -6.01 -11.33
C GLU A 20 -9.47 -5.53 -10.02
N GLU A 21 -9.47 -6.36 -8.97
CA GLU A 21 -8.81 -6.08 -7.69
C GLU A 21 -7.29 -5.95 -7.88
N ALA A 22 -6.66 -6.84 -8.67
CA ALA A 22 -5.24 -6.71 -8.98
C ALA A 22 -4.92 -5.42 -9.75
N GLY A 23 -5.81 -5.00 -10.66
CA GLY A 23 -5.70 -3.74 -11.42
C GLY A 23 -5.82 -2.49 -10.54
N ALA A 24 -6.53 -2.56 -9.41
CA ALA A 24 -6.65 -1.44 -8.47
C ALA A 24 -5.31 -1.05 -7.82
N SER A 25 -4.28 -1.93 -7.89
CA SER A 25 -2.93 -1.62 -7.43
C SER A 25 -2.33 -0.35 -8.04
N VAL A 26 -2.74 0.02 -9.26
CA VAL A 26 -2.33 1.27 -9.91
C VAL A 26 -2.94 2.48 -9.21
N LEU A 27 -4.23 2.42 -8.89
CA LEU A 27 -4.91 3.50 -8.16
C LEU A 27 -4.33 3.65 -6.76
N ILE A 28 -4.02 2.52 -6.11
CA ILE A 28 -3.33 2.52 -4.82
C ILE A 28 -1.92 3.10 -4.95
N SER A 29 -1.18 2.79 -6.02
CA SER A 29 0.15 3.40 -6.25
C SER A 29 0.09 4.90 -6.45
N LEU A 30 -1.02 5.42 -6.99
CA LEU A 30 -1.25 6.85 -7.15
C LEU A 30 -1.65 7.51 -5.82
N GLU A 31 -2.52 6.85 -5.05
CA GLU A 31 -2.96 7.30 -3.72
C GLU A 31 -1.80 7.29 -2.71
N SER A 32 -1.10 6.17 -2.63
CA SER A 32 0.09 5.94 -1.81
C SER A 32 1.36 6.59 -2.36
N GLY A 33 1.23 7.23 -3.52
CA GLY A 33 2.27 7.99 -4.19
C GLY A 33 2.14 9.49 -3.91
N PRO A 34 2.80 10.33 -4.71
CA PRO A 34 2.89 11.77 -4.47
C PRO A 34 1.55 12.51 -4.59
N LEU A 35 0.52 11.92 -5.22
CA LEU A 35 -0.70 12.66 -5.56
C LEU A 35 -1.49 13.11 -4.32
N MET A 36 -1.79 12.20 -3.38
CA MET A 36 -2.56 12.59 -2.19
C MET A 36 -1.73 13.48 -1.27
N THR A 37 -0.44 13.19 -1.12
CA THR A 37 0.48 14.05 -0.38
C THR A 37 0.53 15.47 -0.95
N MET A 38 0.64 15.64 -2.27
CA MET A 38 0.63 16.96 -2.92
C MET A 38 -0.70 17.70 -2.75
N ILE A 39 -1.85 16.99 -2.77
CA ILE A 39 -3.15 17.62 -2.50
C ILE A 39 -3.22 18.12 -1.05
N ILE A 40 -2.77 17.30 -0.10
CA ILE A 40 -2.76 17.65 1.33
C ILE A 40 -1.83 18.84 1.58
N LEU A 41 -0.59 18.77 1.10
CA LEU A 41 0.41 19.83 1.21
C LEU A 41 0.00 21.12 0.51
N GLY A 42 -0.51 20.99 -0.71
CA GLY A 42 -1.05 22.11 -1.48
C GLY A 42 -2.22 22.79 -0.76
N SER A 43 -3.10 22.01 -0.12
CA SER A 43 -4.21 22.55 0.68
C SER A 43 -3.76 23.22 1.98
N ALA A 44 -2.64 22.79 2.55
CA ALA A 44 -2.02 23.38 3.73
C ALA A 44 -1.14 24.62 3.43
N GLY A 45 -1.00 25.01 2.15
CA GLY A 45 -0.17 26.15 1.74
C GLY A 45 1.34 25.88 1.76
N GLN A 46 1.76 24.66 2.09
CA GLN A 46 3.15 24.19 2.04
C GLN A 46 3.33 23.42 0.72
N ALA A 47 3.32 24.12 -0.41
CA ALA A 47 3.29 23.49 -1.72
C ALA A 47 4.67 22.95 -2.14
N THR A 48 5.10 21.83 -1.57
CA THR A 48 6.18 21.01 -2.16
C THR A 48 5.57 20.14 -3.24
N PHE A 49 5.32 20.75 -4.41
CA PHE A 49 4.88 20.01 -5.59
C PHE A 49 6.11 19.33 -6.20
N GLU A 50 6.06 18.00 -6.33
CA GLU A 50 7.10 17.21 -6.99
C GLU A 50 6.52 16.54 -8.25
N PRO A 51 6.36 17.30 -9.36
CA PRO A 51 5.76 16.80 -10.61
C PRO A 51 6.48 15.58 -11.18
N GLU A 52 7.77 15.47 -10.87
CA GLU A 52 8.65 14.37 -11.30
C GLU A 52 8.18 13.03 -10.75
N HIS A 53 7.80 12.95 -9.47
CA HIS A 53 7.28 11.72 -8.88
C HIS A 53 5.92 11.35 -9.47
N LEU A 54 5.05 12.33 -9.72
CA LEU A 54 3.75 12.09 -10.37
C LEU A 54 3.94 11.56 -11.79
N ALA A 55 4.84 12.18 -12.56
CA ALA A 55 5.20 11.72 -13.90
C ALA A 55 5.77 10.29 -13.87
N GLY A 56 6.56 9.96 -12.85
CA GLY A 56 7.11 8.62 -12.64
C GLY A 56 6.06 7.52 -12.50
N VAL A 57 4.88 7.83 -11.94
CA VAL A 57 3.75 6.88 -11.83
C VAL A 57 2.86 6.92 -13.08
N LEU A 58 2.55 8.11 -13.59
CA LEU A 58 1.60 8.29 -14.70
C LEU A 58 2.15 7.84 -16.06
N ILE A 59 3.41 8.13 -16.37
CA ILE A 59 4.00 7.81 -17.68
C ILE A 59 3.99 6.29 -17.92
N PRO A 60 4.51 5.43 -17.02
CA PRO A 60 4.46 3.99 -17.21
C PRO A 60 3.04 3.46 -17.35
N PHE A 61 2.09 4.00 -16.60
CA PHE A 61 0.69 3.64 -16.71
C PHE A 61 0.10 3.97 -18.08
N LEU A 62 0.27 5.21 -18.56
CA LEU A 62 -0.24 5.65 -19.85
C LEU A 62 0.38 4.87 -21.02
N VAL A 63 1.69 4.61 -20.95
CA VAL A 63 2.39 3.79 -21.95
C VAL A 63 1.87 2.37 -21.94
N GLY A 64 1.73 1.73 -20.77
CA GLY A 64 1.19 0.39 -20.66
C GLY A 64 -0.25 0.28 -21.15
N PHE A 65 -1.09 1.27 -20.82
CA PHE A 65 -2.47 1.36 -21.27
C PHE A 65 -2.58 1.53 -22.79
N LEU A 66 -1.75 2.40 -23.38
CA LEU A 66 -1.72 2.63 -24.82
C LEU A 66 -1.27 1.36 -25.56
N LEU A 67 -0.14 0.79 -25.16
CA LEU A 67 0.41 -0.42 -25.79
C LEU A 67 -0.53 -1.62 -25.66
N GLY A 68 -1.14 -1.81 -24.50
CA GLY A 68 -2.09 -2.91 -24.27
C GLY A 68 -3.41 -2.80 -25.04
N ASN A 69 -3.78 -1.59 -25.48
CA ASN A 69 -4.93 -1.38 -26.37
C ASN A 69 -4.57 -1.46 -27.85
N LEU A 70 -3.34 -1.10 -28.22
CA LEU A 70 -2.88 -1.12 -29.61
C LEU A 70 -2.51 -2.53 -30.09
N ASP A 71 -1.99 -3.39 -29.20
CA ASP A 71 -1.48 -4.71 -29.57
C ASP A 71 -1.92 -5.80 -28.56
N PRO A 72 -2.77 -6.76 -29.01
CA PRO A 72 -3.19 -7.89 -28.19
C PRO A 72 -2.05 -8.81 -27.73
N GLU A 73 -0.98 -8.97 -28.52
CA GLU A 73 0.18 -9.78 -28.15
C GLU A 73 0.98 -9.11 -27.03
N LEU A 74 1.17 -7.78 -27.09
CA LEU A 74 1.79 -7.02 -26.00
C LEU A 74 0.95 -7.08 -24.73
N ARG A 75 -0.38 -7.00 -24.85
CA ARG A 75 -1.28 -7.16 -23.69
C ARG A 75 -1.11 -8.53 -23.03
N GLU A 76 -1.02 -9.59 -23.82
CA GLU A 76 -0.82 -10.94 -23.29
C GLU A 76 0.56 -11.10 -22.65
N LEU A 77 1.61 -10.56 -23.29
CA LEU A 77 2.96 -10.53 -22.76
C LEU A 77 3.02 -9.85 -21.39
N PHE A 78 2.48 -8.63 -21.27
CA PHE A 78 2.45 -7.90 -20.00
C PHE A 78 1.61 -8.62 -18.94
N SER A 79 0.47 -9.19 -19.33
CA SER A 79 -0.38 -9.96 -18.41
C SER A 79 0.33 -11.19 -17.83
N ARG A 80 1.19 -11.86 -18.62
CA ARG A 80 2.03 -12.98 -18.14
C ARG A 80 3.18 -12.47 -17.28
N ALA A 81 3.81 -11.36 -17.66
CA ALA A 81 4.92 -10.76 -16.93
C ALA A 81 4.54 -10.37 -15.49
N THR A 82 3.31 -9.89 -15.25
CA THR A 82 2.87 -9.48 -13.89
C THR A 82 3.00 -10.61 -12.87
N LYS A 83 2.70 -11.85 -13.26
CA LYS A 83 2.86 -13.03 -12.37
C LYS A 83 4.32 -13.35 -12.11
N SER A 84 5.17 -13.22 -13.13
CA SER A 84 6.61 -13.39 -13.01
C SER A 84 7.27 -12.36 -12.10
N LEU A 85 6.64 -11.20 -11.87
CA LEU A 85 7.12 -10.17 -10.95
C LEU A 85 6.88 -10.50 -9.47
N ILE A 86 6.00 -11.44 -9.14
CA ILE A 86 5.66 -11.77 -7.73
C ILE A 86 6.91 -12.14 -6.90
N PRO A 87 7.83 -13.02 -7.34
CA PRO A 87 9.05 -13.33 -6.60
C PRO A 87 9.98 -12.11 -6.43
N PHE A 88 10.01 -11.20 -7.41
CA PHE A 88 10.81 -9.98 -7.32
C PHE A 88 10.22 -8.98 -6.32
N PHE A 89 8.89 -8.84 -6.28
CA PHE A 89 8.22 -8.05 -5.24
C PHE A 89 8.48 -8.61 -3.85
N ALA A 90 8.42 -9.94 -3.68
CA ALA A 90 8.74 -10.59 -2.41
C ALA A 90 10.22 -10.37 -2.00
N PHE A 91 11.15 -10.48 -2.95
CA PHE A 91 12.57 -10.23 -2.70
C PHE A 91 12.84 -8.76 -2.35
N ALA A 92 12.27 -7.82 -3.11
CA ALA A 92 12.41 -6.39 -2.85
C ALA A 92 11.82 -6.01 -1.48
N LEU A 93 10.64 -6.55 -1.13
CA LEU A 93 10.04 -6.39 0.19
C LEU A 93 10.99 -6.89 1.28
N GLY A 94 11.53 -8.11 1.13
CA GLY A 94 12.47 -8.69 2.08
C GLY A 94 13.73 -7.85 2.26
N ASN A 95 14.30 -7.31 1.18
CA ASN A 95 15.50 -6.47 1.23
C ASN A 95 15.25 -5.10 1.88
N THR A 96 14.00 -4.64 1.92
CA THR A 96 13.63 -3.34 2.51
C THR A 96 13.33 -3.45 4.02
N ILE A 97 13.13 -4.67 4.54
CA ILE A 97 12.78 -4.90 5.94
C ILE A 97 14.03 -4.88 6.84
N ASN A 98 14.03 -3.99 7.83
CA ASN A 98 15.01 -3.99 8.91
C ASN A 98 14.35 -4.46 10.21
N LEU A 99 14.67 -5.67 10.70
CA LEU A 99 14.09 -6.22 11.92
C LEU A 99 14.55 -5.51 13.20
N GLY A 100 15.67 -4.78 13.16
CA GLY A 100 16.20 -4.04 14.31
C GLY A 100 15.21 -2.99 14.85
N VAL A 101 14.40 -2.38 13.96
CA VAL A 101 13.41 -1.37 14.35
C VAL A 101 12.33 -1.93 15.30
N ILE A 102 12.02 -3.23 15.20
CA ILE A 102 11.09 -3.89 16.12
C ILE A 102 11.68 -3.97 17.53
N ILE A 103 12.99 -4.21 17.63
CA ILE A 103 13.69 -4.24 18.92
C ILE A 103 13.70 -2.84 19.53
N ASP A 104 13.99 -1.82 18.73
CA ASP A 104 14.09 -0.43 19.19
C ASP A 104 12.74 0.13 19.66
N THR A 105 11.66 -0.20 18.96
CA THR A 105 10.30 0.25 19.30
C THR A 105 9.57 -0.66 20.29
N GLY A 106 10.04 -1.89 20.44
CA GLY A 106 9.49 -2.90 21.34
C GLY A 106 7.98 -3.12 21.18
N LEU A 107 7.31 -3.24 22.33
CA LEU A 107 5.86 -3.50 22.38
C LEU A 107 5.03 -2.38 21.73
N LEU A 108 5.50 -1.13 21.80
CA LEU A 108 4.77 0.01 21.25
C LEU A 108 4.65 -0.08 19.73
N GLY A 109 5.73 -0.46 19.03
CA GLY A 109 5.69 -0.66 17.58
C GLY A 109 4.71 -1.74 17.16
N ILE A 110 4.65 -2.85 17.92
CA ILE A 110 3.72 -3.95 17.66
C ILE A 110 2.26 -3.51 17.84
N LEU A 111 1.96 -2.86 18.95
CA LEU A 111 0.60 -2.38 19.23
C LEU A 111 0.16 -1.35 18.18
N MET A 112 1.04 -0.43 17.79
CA MET A 112 0.74 0.56 16.75
C MET A 112 0.47 -0.10 15.40
N ALA A 113 1.29 -1.07 14.98
CA ALA A 113 1.07 -1.79 13.72
C ALA A 113 -0.28 -2.53 13.70
N LEU A 114 -0.63 -3.21 14.80
CA LEU A 114 -1.92 -3.89 14.93
C LEU A 114 -3.08 -2.90 14.94
N ALA A 115 -2.93 -1.77 15.62
CA ALA A 115 -3.92 -0.70 15.62
C ALA A 115 -4.15 -0.15 14.20
N VAL A 116 -3.08 0.06 13.42
CA VAL A 116 -3.20 0.47 12.01
C VAL A 116 -3.98 -0.55 11.21
N ILE A 117 -3.66 -1.85 11.31
CA ILE A 117 -4.39 -2.92 10.60
C ILE A 117 -5.87 -2.91 10.96
N VAL A 118 -6.23 -2.75 12.24
CA VAL A 118 -7.62 -2.77 12.68
C VAL A 118 -8.36 -1.50 12.26
N ILE A 119 -7.82 -0.33 12.57
CA ILE A 119 -8.46 0.97 12.35
C ILE A 119 -8.63 1.24 10.84
N THR A 120 -7.67 0.81 10.02
CA THR A 120 -7.72 1.03 8.57
C THR A 120 -8.37 -0.16 7.86
N GLY A 121 -8.01 -1.39 8.24
CA GLY A 121 -8.50 -2.60 7.59
C GLY A 121 -10.00 -2.83 7.79
N VAL A 122 -10.56 -2.56 8.97
CA VAL A 122 -12.01 -2.79 9.19
C VAL A 122 -12.87 -1.92 8.26
N PRO A 123 -12.68 -0.58 8.18
CA PRO A 123 -13.36 0.24 7.18
C PRO A 123 -13.10 -0.22 5.75
N LEU A 124 -11.86 -0.56 5.39
CA LEU A 124 -11.52 -0.99 4.03
C LEU A 124 -12.22 -2.30 3.65
N ILE A 125 -12.31 -3.27 4.55
CA ILE A 125 -13.06 -4.52 4.34
C ILE A 125 -14.54 -4.23 4.12
N ILE A 126 -15.13 -3.35 4.94
CA ILE A 126 -16.55 -2.99 4.81
C ILE A 126 -16.78 -2.31 3.45
N MET A 127 -15.92 -1.37 3.05
CA MET A 127 -16.05 -0.67 1.78
C MET A 127 -15.80 -1.59 0.58
N ASP A 128 -14.84 -2.51 0.68
CA ASP A 128 -14.58 -3.53 -0.34
C ASP A 128 -15.83 -4.40 -0.57
N ILE A 129 -16.49 -4.84 0.50
CA ILE A 129 -17.70 -5.66 0.41
C ILE A 129 -18.90 -4.85 -0.08
N MET A 130 -19.12 -3.64 0.46
CA MET A 130 -20.33 -2.85 0.19
C MET A 130 -20.28 -2.10 -1.14
N LEU A 131 -19.16 -1.42 -1.42
CA LEU A 131 -19.00 -0.56 -2.60
C LEU A 131 -18.24 -1.29 -3.71
N GLY A 132 -17.17 -2.01 -3.35
CA GLY A 132 -16.36 -2.77 -4.31
C GLY A 132 -17.04 -4.05 -4.81
N LYS A 133 -18.10 -4.50 -4.12
CA LYS A 133 -18.72 -5.83 -4.32
C LYS A 133 -17.71 -6.99 -4.25
N GLY A 134 -16.55 -6.73 -3.63
CA GLY A 134 -15.49 -7.69 -3.42
C GLY A 134 -15.79 -8.60 -2.24
N ARG A 135 -14.80 -9.42 -1.89
CA ARG A 135 -14.93 -10.43 -0.81
C ARG A 135 -14.30 -9.97 0.49
N GLY A 136 -13.92 -8.70 0.61
CA GLY A 136 -13.15 -8.15 1.72
C GLY A 136 -11.65 -8.44 1.64
N THR A 137 -11.20 -9.19 0.61
CA THR A 137 -9.81 -9.64 0.50
C THR A 137 -8.90 -8.50 0.05
N ALA A 138 -9.38 -7.66 -0.87
CA ALA A 138 -8.71 -6.43 -1.27
C ALA A 138 -8.65 -5.43 -0.11
N GLY A 139 -9.72 -5.32 0.68
CA GLY A 139 -9.75 -4.47 1.87
C GLY A 139 -8.69 -4.84 2.91
N ILE A 140 -8.48 -6.14 3.17
CA ILE A 140 -7.40 -6.61 4.06
C ILE A 140 -6.03 -6.31 3.44
N ALA A 141 -5.81 -6.64 2.17
CA ALA A 141 -4.53 -6.43 1.52
C ALA A 141 -4.11 -4.95 1.50
N ALA A 142 -5.08 -4.05 1.41
CA ALA A 142 -4.88 -2.60 1.43
C ALA A 142 -4.59 -2.02 2.83
N SER A 143 -4.68 -2.80 3.91
CA SER A 143 -4.38 -2.33 5.28
C SER A 143 -2.89 -2.28 5.64
N SER A 144 -2.00 -2.51 4.66
CA SER A 144 -0.56 -2.56 4.86
C SER A 144 0.11 -1.20 4.70
N THR A 145 1.15 -0.92 5.50
CA THR A 145 1.87 0.36 5.44
C THR A 145 3.01 0.33 4.42
N ALA A 146 3.08 1.34 3.55
CA ALA A 146 4.15 1.47 2.56
C ALA A 146 5.47 1.93 3.19
N GLY A 147 6.59 1.46 2.66
CA GLY A 147 7.92 1.92 3.07
C GLY A 147 8.13 3.43 2.89
N ALA A 148 7.47 4.03 1.89
CA ALA A 148 7.49 5.47 1.66
C ALA A 148 7.00 6.27 2.90
N ALA A 149 6.07 5.70 3.68
CA ALA A 149 5.54 6.34 4.87
C ALA A 149 6.60 6.67 5.92
N VAL A 150 7.67 5.88 5.99
CA VAL A 150 8.78 6.09 6.93
C VAL A 150 9.49 7.41 6.64
N ALA A 151 9.71 7.70 5.35
CA ALA A 151 10.46 8.88 4.94
C ALA A 151 9.61 10.16 4.93
N THR A 152 8.31 10.03 4.63
CA THR A 152 7.48 11.21 4.33
C THR A 152 6.58 11.63 5.48
N ALA A 153 5.83 10.72 6.12
CA ALA A 153 4.76 11.13 7.05
C ALA A 153 5.24 11.93 8.27
N PRO A 154 6.27 11.49 9.03
CA PRO A 154 6.70 12.22 10.23
C PRO A 154 7.38 13.55 9.92
N LEU A 155 8.20 13.59 8.86
CA LEU A 155 8.87 14.82 8.43
C LEU A 155 7.86 15.85 7.93
N LEU A 156 6.91 15.41 7.12
CA LEU A 156 5.87 16.28 6.58
C LEU A 156 5.01 16.91 7.68
N VAL A 157 4.64 16.13 8.70
CA VAL A 157 3.94 16.66 9.87
C VAL A 157 4.80 17.68 10.62
N ALA A 158 6.10 17.44 10.78
CA ALA A 158 7.01 18.39 11.42
C ALA A 158 7.21 19.69 10.62
N GLU A 159 7.16 19.62 9.27
CA GLU A 159 7.22 20.81 8.41
C GLU A 159 5.96 21.67 8.53
N ILE A 160 4.77 21.05 8.58
CA ILE A 160 3.50 21.77 8.70
C ILE A 160 3.28 22.27 10.14
N ALA A 161 3.71 21.49 11.14
CA ALA A 161 3.51 21.75 12.55
C ALA A 161 4.85 21.56 13.30
N PRO A 162 5.65 22.65 13.43
CA PRO A 162 7.00 22.61 14.02
C PRO A 162 7.06 22.07 15.45
N ASP A 163 5.97 22.16 16.20
CA ASP A 163 5.83 21.60 17.56
C ASP A 163 6.09 20.08 17.60
N PHE A 164 5.94 19.38 16.46
CA PHE A 164 6.20 17.94 16.35
C PHE A 164 7.61 17.59 15.85
N ALA A 165 8.47 18.58 15.58
CA ALA A 165 9.82 18.35 15.05
C ALA A 165 10.68 17.45 15.97
N GLU A 166 10.58 17.63 17.28
CA GLU A 166 11.29 16.79 18.25
C GLU A 166 10.75 15.34 18.29
N ALA A 167 9.47 15.15 17.96
CA ALA A 167 8.83 13.84 17.93
C ALA A 167 9.04 13.08 16.59
N ALA A 168 9.44 13.78 15.52
CA ALA A 168 9.57 13.21 14.18
C ALA A 168 10.52 12.00 14.09
N PRO A 169 11.71 12.01 14.73
CA PRO A 169 12.59 10.84 14.72
C PRO A 169 11.97 9.61 15.38
N ALA A 170 11.33 9.78 16.53
CA ALA A 170 10.65 8.70 17.23
C ALA A 170 9.45 8.15 16.44
N ALA A 171 8.67 9.05 15.84
CA ALA A 171 7.55 8.68 14.95
C ALA A 171 8.05 7.93 13.69
N THR A 172 9.19 8.31 13.13
CA THR A 172 9.83 7.62 11.99
C THR A 172 10.13 6.17 12.31
N THR A 173 10.76 5.90 13.47
CA THR A 173 11.05 4.53 13.90
C THR A 173 9.77 3.73 14.14
N LEU A 174 8.73 4.34 14.73
CA LEU A 174 7.43 3.68 14.92
C LEU A 174 6.74 3.33 13.59
N VAL A 175 6.75 4.25 12.62
CA VAL A 175 6.21 3.98 11.28
C VAL A 175 7.01 2.89 10.58
N ALA A 176 8.34 2.86 10.73
CA ALA A 176 9.17 1.77 10.21
C ALA A 176 8.76 0.41 10.79
N SER A 177 8.47 0.33 12.10
CA SER A 177 7.93 -0.88 12.71
C SER A 177 6.57 -1.27 12.14
N CYS A 178 5.68 -0.31 11.90
CA CYS A 178 4.40 -0.56 11.23
C CYS A 178 4.61 -1.16 9.83
N VAL A 179 5.55 -0.64 9.03
CA VAL A 179 5.87 -1.21 7.71
C VAL A 179 6.31 -2.66 7.82
N VAL A 180 7.25 -2.97 8.72
CA VAL A 180 7.76 -4.34 8.87
C VAL A 180 6.67 -5.30 9.35
N ILE A 181 5.92 -4.92 10.37
CA ILE A 181 4.92 -5.81 10.98
C ILE A 181 3.75 -6.00 10.04
N THR A 182 3.26 -4.94 9.39
CA THR A 182 2.18 -5.07 8.40
C THR A 182 2.61 -5.88 7.18
N ALA A 183 3.87 -5.78 6.74
CA ALA A 183 4.41 -6.61 5.66
C ALA A 183 4.41 -8.12 5.97
N ILE A 184 4.41 -8.50 7.26
CA ILE A 184 4.36 -9.91 7.70
C ILE A 184 2.91 -10.32 7.99
N VAL A 185 2.18 -9.49 8.75
CA VAL A 185 0.86 -9.84 9.29
C VAL A 185 -0.23 -9.78 8.21
N VAL A 186 -0.21 -8.75 7.34
CA VAL A 186 -1.27 -8.56 6.32
C VAL A 186 -1.33 -9.72 5.32
N PRO A 187 -0.22 -10.24 4.78
CA PRO A 187 -0.25 -11.43 3.92
C PRO A 187 -0.86 -12.66 4.60
N VAL A 188 -0.50 -12.90 5.86
CA VAL A 188 -1.01 -14.04 6.64
C VAL A 188 -2.52 -13.91 6.85
N ILE A 189 -3.00 -12.73 7.27
CA ILE A 189 -4.44 -12.48 7.45
C ILE A 189 -5.17 -12.61 6.10
N THR A 190 -4.61 -12.06 5.03
CA THR A 190 -5.20 -12.12 3.68
C THR A 190 -5.33 -13.55 3.20
N ALA A 191 -4.28 -14.37 3.34
CA ALA A 191 -4.29 -15.78 2.94
C ALA A 191 -5.28 -16.61 3.79
N LEU A 192 -5.34 -16.38 5.10
CA LEU A 192 -6.31 -17.04 5.98
C LEU A 192 -7.76 -16.67 5.63
N TRP A 193 -8.00 -15.40 5.32
CA TRP A 193 -9.30 -14.89 4.89
C TRP A 193 -9.70 -15.47 3.53
N ALA A 194 -8.80 -15.44 2.54
CA ALA A 194 -9.04 -16.00 1.22
C ALA A 194 -9.42 -17.49 1.29
N LYS A 195 -8.75 -18.25 2.16
CA LYS A 195 -8.99 -19.69 2.34
C LYS A 195 -10.28 -20.03 3.09
N HIS A 196 -10.66 -19.27 4.12
CA HIS A 196 -11.76 -19.66 5.04
C HIS A 196 -12.92 -18.65 5.17
N GLY A 197 -12.64 -17.35 5.01
CA GLY A 197 -13.59 -16.26 5.24
C GLY A 197 -14.30 -15.81 3.96
N ALA A 198 -13.56 -15.72 2.85
CA ALA A 198 -14.07 -15.18 1.59
C ALA A 198 -15.27 -15.99 1.05
N SER A 199 -15.28 -17.31 1.21
CA SER A 199 -16.39 -18.20 0.78
C SER A 199 -17.72 -17.91 1.48
N ARG A 200 -17.69 -17.27 2.65
CA ARG A 200 -18.87 -16.91 3.44
C ARG A 200 -19.45 -15.55 3.06
N VAL A 201 -18.67 -14.71 2.37
CA VAL A 201 -19.12 -13.41 1.86
C VAL A 201 -19.65 -13.61 0.45
N ARG A 202 -20.97 -13.52 0.30
CA ARG A 202 -21.64 -13.59 -1.01
C ARG A 202 -21.37 -12.26 -1.73
N ALA A 203 -20.58 -12.27 -2.79
CA ALA A 203 -20.56 -11.14 -3.71
C ALA A 203 -21.97 -11.04 -4.32
N THR A 204 -22.70 -9.97 -3.99
CA THR A 204 -24.05 -9.68 -4.47
C THR A 204 -24.04 -8.89 -5.77
#